data_AF-A0A1F5CD07-F1
#
_entry.id   AF-A0A1F5CD07-F1
#
_cell.length_a   1.000
_cell.length_b   1.000
_cell.length_c   1.000
_cell.angle_alpha   90.00
_cell.angle_beta   90.00
_cell.angle_gamma   90.00
#
_symmetry.space_group_name_H-M   'P 1'
#
loop_
_entity.id
_entity.type
_entity.pdbx_description
1 polymer ?
#
loop_
_entity_poly.entity_id
_entity_poly.type
_entity_poly.pdbx_seq_one_letter_code
_entity_poly.pdbx_strand_id
1 'polypeptide(L)'
;MGSVRIGARPVGPGHPCFVVAEIGINHNGNLEIAKQLIDAAVDAGADAVKFQKRTIQVVYSETELAKPRKVDESIIRNAMGRSVIEDIKYSVLPEESLARLKEDITNTTNGDLKYALEFGIKEYDITDLYCGEKGIMWFASSWDGLSAHFVNGYNVPCHKIASACLTHADLLKRVRSNGKPVILSTGGSTMDQIEKAVNILGREDLIILHCVANYPCPDHELNLLTINTLRQKFPGVPVGYSGHELGVLPSVAAVALGACIIERHITLFRDMPGSDQSASLEPSEFRRMIQEIRRMETVMGDGVKRVWDSEVPVMQKLRRKVDF
;
A
#
# COMPACT_ATOMS: atom_id res chain seq x y z
N MET A 1 14.64 12.39 -16.03
CA MET A 1 13.98 11.83 -14.82
C MET A 1 13.81 10.34 -15.06
N GLY A 2 14.10 9.49 -14.07
CA GLY A 2 13.99 8.04 -14.25
C GLY A 2 12.53 7.57 -14.21
N SER A 3 12.28 6.42 -14.81
CA SER A 3 11.02 5.67 -14.69
C SER A 3 11.36 4.22 -14.36
N VAL A 4 10.48 3.54 -13.65
CA VAL A 4 10.60 2.13 -13.26
C VAL A 4 9.40 1.38 -13.81
N ARG A 5 9.60 0.17 -14.34
CA ARG A 5 8.49 -0.64 -14.86
C ARG A 5 7.92 -1.53 -13.76
N ILE A 6 6.65 -1.36 -13.41
CA ILE A 6 5.90 -2.31 -12.58
C ILE A 6 5.03 -3.14 -13.51
N GLY A 7 5.44 -4.39 -13.73
CA GLY A 7 4.85 -5.24 -14.76
C GLY A 7 4.96 -4.59 -16.14
N ALA A 8 3.83 -4.38 -16.81
CA ALA A 8 3.79 -3.69 -18.11
C ALA A 8 3.78 -2.15 -18.01
N ARG A 9 3.58 -1.57 -16.81
CA ARG A 9 3.33 -0.13 -16.65
C ARG A 9 4.59 0.65 -16.26
N PRO A 10 4.96 1.71 -16.99
CA PRO A 10 6.00 2.63 -16.53
C PRO A 10 5.47 3.51 -15.40
N VAL A 11 6.27 3.68 -14.35
CA VAL A 11 5.98 4.50 -13.16
C VAL A 11 7.09 5.53 -13.01
N GLY A 12 6.72 6.80 -13.11
CA GLY A 12 7.66 7.91 -13.03
C GLY A 12 7.09 9.18 -13.67
N PRO A 13 7.87 10.27 -13.67
CA PRO A 13 7.43 11.54 -14.25
C PRO A 13 7.05 11.42 -15.72
N GLY A 14 5.94 12.05 -16.11
CA GLY A 14 5.40 12.01 -17.48
C GLY A 14 4.48 10.82 -17.79
N HIS A 15 4.31 9.89 -16.84
CA HIS A 15 3.32 8.81 -16.93
C HIS A 15 2.14 9.08 -16.00
N PRO A 16 0.95 8.52 -16.30
CA PRO A 16 -0.16 8.53 -15.35
C PRO A 16 0.27 7.96 -14.01
N CYS A 17 -0.19 8.59 -12.92
CA CYS A 17 0.09 8.19 -11.56
C CYS A 17 -0.37 6.74 -11.34
N PHE A 18 0.51 5.91 -10.79
CA PHE A 18 0.21 4.53 -10.45
C PHE A 18 -0.56 4.49 -9.12
N VAL A 19 -1.73 3.85 -9.06
CA VAL A 19 -2.54 3.80 -7.83
C VAL A 19 -2.58 2.38 -7.27
N VAL A 20 -2.15 2.25 -6.01
CA VAL A 20 -2.16 1.01 -5.24
C VAL A 20 -3.28 1.04 -4.21
N ALA A 21 -4.18 0.07 -4.28
CA ALA A 21 -5.14 -0.23 -3.23
C ALA A 21 -4.47 -1.15 -2.18
N GLU A 22 -4.08 -0.58 -1.04
CA GLU A 22 -3.52 -1.34 0.06
C GLU A 22 -4.65 -2.06 0.82
N ILE A 23 -4.86 -3.32 0.49
CA ILE A 23 -5.75 -4.21 1.24
C ILE A 23 -5.10 -4.54 2.58
N GLY A 24 -3.78 -4.72 2.59
CA GLY A 24 -3.01 -4.97 3.80
C GLY A 24 -3.53 -6.16 4.58
N ILE A 25 -4.12 -5.89 5.75
CA ILE A 25 -4.79 -6.86 6.64
C ILE A 25 -6.29 -6.54 6.84
N ASN A 26 -6.86 -5.59 6.09
CA ASN A 26 -8.28 -5.18 6.23
C ASN A 26 -9.28 -6.29 5.85
N HIS A 27 -8.79 -7.35 5.21
CA HIS A 27 -9.54 -8.56 4.93
C HIS A 27 -9.85 -9.39 6.19
N ASN A 28 -9.27 -9.08 7.35
CA ASN A 28 -9.57 -9.73 8.63
C ASN A 28 -9.40 -11.26 8.62
N GLY A 29 -8.43 -11.75 7.85
CA GLY A 29 -8.22 -13.19 7.67
C GLY A 29 -9.37 -13.89 6.94
N ASN A 30 -10.20 -13.17 6.17
CA ASN A 30 -11.34 -13.71 5.43
C ASN A 30 -11.14 -13.53 3.91
N LEU A 31 -11.19 -14.64 3.16
CA LEU A 31 -10.99 -14.64 1.70
C LEU A 31 -12.10 -13.92 0.94
N GLU A 32 -13.35 -13.99 1.41
CA GLU A 32 -14.47 -13.33 0.74
C GLU A 32 -14.35 -11.81 0.85
N ILE A 33 -13.96 -11.31 2.04
CA ILE A 33 -13.66 -9.89 2.23
C ILE A 33 -12.48 -9.47 1.34
N ALA A 34 -11.43 -10.29 1.25
CA ALA A 34 -10.30 -10.00 0.35
C ALA A 34 -10.76 -9.88 -1.12
N LYS A 35 -11.62 -10.78 -1.60
CA LYS A 35 -12.19 -10.72 -2.96
C LYS A 35 -13.03 -9.46 -3.18
N GLN A 36 -13.89 -9.12 -2.22
CA GLN A 36 -14.70 -7.90 -2.27
C GLN A 36 -13.83 -6.63 -2.31
N LEU A 37 -12.72 -6.60 -1.57
CA LEU A 37 -11.76 -5.49 -1.62
C LEU A 37 -11.00 -5.43 -2.96
N ILE A 38 -10.66 -6.58 -3.54
CA ILE A 38 -10.11 -6.66 -4.91
C ILE A 38 -11.10 -6.10 -5.92
N ASP A 39 -12.37 -6.53 -5.85
CA ASP A 39 -13.43 -6.06 -6.74
C ASP A 39 -13.63 -4.55 -6.61
N ALA A 40 -13.66 -4.02 -5.38
CA ALA A 40 -13.75 -2.59 -5.13
C ALA A 40 -12.58 -1.81 -5.73
N ALA A 41 -11.36 -2.35 -5.67
CA ALA A 41 -10.17 -1.74 -6.27
C ALA A 41 -10.23 -1.74 -7.80
N VAL A 42 -10.66 -2.87 -8.41
CA VAL A 42 -10.86 -3.00 -9.86
C VAL A 42 -11.92 -2.01 -10.35
N ASP A 43 -13.08 -1.97 -9.68
CA ASP A 43 -14.19 -1.07 -10.01
C ASP A 43 -13.86 0.42 -9.81
N ALA A 44 -12.86 0.73 -8.99
CA ALA A 44 -12.34 2.07 -8.82
C ALA A 44 -11.30 2.45 -9.89
N GLY A 45 -10.73 1.47 -10.60
CA GLY A 45 -9.67 1.67 -11.59
C GLY A 45 -8.27 1.71 -10.98
N ALA A 46 -8.03 1.00 -9.88
CA ALA A 46 -6.70 0.83 -9.31
C ALA A 46 -5.76 0.10 -10.27
N ASP A 47 -4.47 0.41 -10.21
CA ASP A 47 -3.47 -0.25 -11.05
C ASP A 47 -2.97 -1.57 -10.43
N ALA A 48 -3.01 -1.66 -9.10
CA ALA A 48 -2.67 -2.86 -8.35
C ALA A 48 -3.37 -2.91 -6.98
N VAL A 49 -3.54 -4.12 -6.46
CA VAL A 49 -3.83 -4.37 -5.04
C VAL A 49 -2.58 -4.79 -4.30
N LYS A 50 -2.50 -4.48 -3.01
CA LYS A 50 -1.36 -4.85 -2.17
C LYS A 50 -1.79 -5.49 -0.86
N PHE A 51 -1.11 -6.57 -0.51
CA PHE A 51 -1.29 -7.32 0.73
C PHE A 51 -0.08 -7.18 1.65
N GLN A 52 -0.11 -7.82 2.81
CA GLN A 52 1.04 -7.90 3.72
C GLN A 52 1.32 -9.35 4.07
N LYS A 53 2.60 -9.75 3.98
CA LYS A 53 3.06 -11.08 4.37
C LYS A 53 4.09 -10.98 5.49
N ARG A 54 3.93 -11.82 6.50
CA ARG A 54 4.81 -11.93 7.66
C ARG A 54 5.05 -13.38 8.02
N THR A 55 6.18 -13.64 8.65
CA THR A 55 6.37 -14.80 9.51
C THR A 55 6.23 -14.32 10.95
N ILE A 56 5.12 -14.66 11.59
CA ILE A 56 4.71 -14.04 12.86
C ILE A 56 5.79 -14.17 13.95
N GLN A 57 6.41 -15.34 14.10
CA GLN A 57 7.46 -15.55 15.10
C GLN A 57 8.77 -14.80 14.81
N VAL A 58 8.99 -14.38 13.56
CA VAL A 58 10.19 -13.62 13.17
C VAL A 58 9.98 -12.13 13.39
N VAL A 59 8.77 -11.64 13.10
CA VAL A 59 8.45 -10.21 13.15
C VAL A 59 8.18 -9.73 14.58
N TYR A 60 7.58 -10.57 15.41
CA TYR A 60 7.16 -10.21 16.76
C TYR A 60 7.90 -11.01 17.82
N SER A 61 8.29 -10.35 18.92
CA SER A 61 8.86 -11.06 20.07
C SER A 61 7.79 -11.90 20.77
N GLU A 62 8.22 -12.97 21.45
CA GLU A 62 7.33 -13.81 22.25
C GLU A 62 6.55 -13.00 23.29
N THR A 63 7.20 -12.03 23.93
CA THR A 63 6.56 -11.10 24.88
C THR A 63 5.44 -10.29 24.22
N GLU A 64 5.65 -9.81 22.98
CA GLU A 64 4.64 -9.06 22.26
C GLU A 64 3.46 -9.95 21.83
N LEU A 65 3.72 -11.19 21.45
CA LEU A 65 2.69 -12.16 21.07
C LEU A 65 1.86 -12.62 22.28
N ALA A 66 2.47 -12.76 23.45
CA ALA A 66 1.78 -13.21 24.67
C ALA A 66 0.89 -12.15 25.33
N LYS A 67 0.99 -10.87 24.94
CA LYS A 67 0.18 -9.78 25.54
C LYS A 67 -1.32 -10.05 25.40
N PRO A 68 -2.11 -10.00 26.48
CA PRO A 68 -3.55 -10.04 26.39
C PRO A 68 -4.07 -8.92 25.50
N ARG A 69 -5.00 -9.26 24.60
CA ARG A 69 -5.59 -8.29 23.68
C ARG A 69 -7.00 -8.73 23.38
N LYS A 70 -7.97 -7.84 23.51
CA LYS A 70 -9.33 -8.10 23.01
C LYS A 70 -9.31 -8.16 21.49
N VAL A 71 -9.73 -9.28 20.94
CA VAL A 71 -9.87 -9.50 19.49
C VAL A 71 -11.34 -9.67 19.17
N ASP A 72 -11.76 -9.17 18.02
CA ASP A 72 -13.12 -9.43 17.54
C ASP A 72 -13.28 -10.93 17.26
N GLU A 73 -14.33 -11.54 17.82
CA GLU A 73 -14.55 -12.97 17.70
C GLU A 73 -14.67 -13.43 16.25
N SER A 74 -15.18 -12.59 15.34
CA SER A 74 -15.29 -12.94 13.91
C SER A 74 -13.92 -13.24 13.29
N ILE A 75 -12.87 -12.52 13.69
CA ILE A 75 -11.50 -12.75 13.22
C ILE A 75 -11.00 -14.12 13.69
N ILE A 76 -11.25 -14.47 14.95
CA ILE A 76 -10.86 -15.78 15.51
C ILE A 76 -11.64 -16.91 14.84
N ARG A 77 -12.96 -16.75 14.67
CA ARG A 77 -13.82 -17.73 13.99
C ARG A 77 -13.37 -17.96 12.55
N ASN A 78 -13.02 -16.89 11.82
CA ASN A 78 -12.46 -16.99 10.48
C ASN A 78 -11.17 -17.83 10.47
N ALA A 79 -10.24 -17.55 11.39
CA ALA A 79 -8.98 -18.29 11.48
C ALA A 79 -9.17 -19.77 11.82
N MET A 80 -10.09 -20.08 12.74
CA MET A 80 -10.46 -21.46 13.06
C MET A 80 -11.09 -22.16 11.86
N GLY A 81 -11.96 -21.48 11.10
CA GLY A 81 -12.55 -21.99 9.87
C GLY A 81 -11.52 -22.27 8.77
N ARG A 82 -10.47 -21.44 8.66
CA ARG A 82 -9.36 -21.66 7.72
C ARG A 82 -8.41 -22.80 8.13
N SER A 83 -8.49 -23.25 9.38
CA SER A 83 -7.60 -24.30 9.90
C SER A 83 -8.00 -25.71 9.43
N VAL A 84 -9.12 -25.87 8.73
CA VAL A 84 -9.55 -27.15 8.13
C VAL A 84 -10.13 -26.88 6.75
N ILE A 85 -9.57 -27.52 5.72
CA ILE A 85 -10.08 -27.42 4.35
C ILE A 85 -10.11 -28.82 3.77
N GLU A 86 -11.28 -29.25 3.29
CA GLU A 86 -11.50 -30.61 2.74
C GLU A 86 -10.97 -31.69 3.69
N ASP A 87 -11.31 -31.55 4.98
CA ASP A 87 -10.88 -32.44 6.09
C ASP A 87 -9.36 -32.47 6.35
N ILE A 88 -8.56 -31.65 5.67
CA ILE A 88 -7.12 -31.49 5.92
C ILE A 88 -6.90 -30.34 6.90
N LYS A 89 -6.19 -30.61 8.01
CA LYS A 89 -5.82 -29.61 9.02
C LYS A 89 -4.66 -28.74 8.50
N TYR A 90 -4.83 -27.42 8.54
CA TYR A 90 -3.82 -26.42 8.25
C TYR A 90 -3.48 -25.63 9.51
N SER A 91 -2.21 -25.32 9.70
CA SER A 91 -1.77 -24.48 10.82
C SER A 91 -1.97 -23.01 10.46
N VAL A 92 -3.08 -22.44 10.91
CA VAL A 92 -3.32 -20.99 10.92
C VAL A 92 -2.95 -20.41 12.29
N LEU A 93 -3.46 -21.07 13.34
CA LEU A 93 -3.18 -20.74 14.74
C LEU A 93 -2.23 -21.79 15.34
N PRO A 94 -1.33 -21.40 16.27
CA PRO A 94 -0.59 -22.36 17.08
C PRO A 94 -1.52 -23.32 17.84
N GLU A 95 -1.07 -24.54 18.11
CA GLU A 95 -1.91 -25.55 18.77
C GLU A 95 -2.36 -25.11 20.17
N GLU A 96 -1.49 -24.45 20.92
CA GLU A 96 -1.81 -23.89 22.24
C GLU A 96 -2.87 -22.78 22.16
N SER A 97 -2.79 -21.92 21.13
CA SER A 97 -3.83 -20.92 20.85
C SER A 97 -5.16 -21.59 20.56
N LEU A 98 -5.17 -22.64 19.71
CA LEU A 98 -6.39 -23.37 19.39
C LEU A 98 -7.02 -24.06 20.61
N ALA A 99 -6.20 -24.65 21.49
CA ALA A 99 -6.70 -25.27 22.71
C ALA A 99 -7.37 -24.23 23.62
N ARG A 100 -6.67 -23.11 23.91
CA ARG A 100 -7.19 -22.02 24.73
C ARG A 100 -8.47 -21.38 24.14
N LEU A 101 -8.49 -21.10 22.84
CA LEU A 101 -9.61 -20.42 22.19
C LEU A 101 -10.85 -21.32 22.01
N LYS A 102 -10.68 -22.65 22.05
CA LYS A 102 -11.80 -23.60 22.09
C LYS A 102 -12.49 -23.63 23.45
N GLU A 103 -11.73 -23.44 24.53
CA GLU A 103 -12.28 -23.34 25.88
C GLU A 103 -12.97 -21.99 26.11
N ASP A 104 -12.33 -20.89 25.69
CA ASP A 104 -12.87 -19.54 25.76
C ASP A 104 -12.37 -18.70 24.57
N ILE A 105 -13.26 -18.45 23.61
CA ILE A 105 -12.93 -17.69 22.39
C ILE A 105 -12.58 -16.22 22.66
N THR A 106 -12.93 -15.70 23.84
CA THR A 106 -12.65 -14.31 24.25
C THR A 106 -11.31 -14.16 24.96
N ASN A 107 -10.74 -15.27 25.44
CA ASN A 107 -9.40 -15.30 26.01
C ASN A 107 -8.38 -15.22 24.88
N THR A 108 -8.13 -14.01 24.36
CA THR A 108 -7.26 -13.75 23.20
C THR A 108 -5.99 -12.99 23.55
N THR A 109 -4.92 -13.26 22.81
CA THR A 109 -3.66 -12.53 22.86
C THR A 109 -3.42 -11.74 21.58
N ASN A 110 -2.43 -10.86 21.60
CA ASN A 110 -1.95 -10.19 20.40
C ASN A 110 -1.46 -11.20 19.35
N GLY A 111 -0.81 -12.29 19.78
CA GLY A 111 -0.40 -13.37 18.90
C GLY A 111 -1.57 -13.98 18.16
N ASP A 112 -2.68 -14.28 18.84
CA ASP A 112 -3.88 -14.84 18.19
C ASP A 112 -4.39 -13.93 17.08
N LEU A 113 -4.43 -12.62 17.31
CA LEU A 113 -4.78 -11.65 16.26
C LEU A 113 -3.79 -11.73 15.09
N LYS A 114 -2.49 -11.71 15.35
CA LYS A 114 -1.47 -11.70 14.29
C LYS A 114 -1.52 -12.96 13.44
N TYR A 115 -1.67 -14.13 14.06
CA TYR A 115 -1.86 -15.39 13.35
C TYR A 115 -3.20 -15.44 12.59
N ALA A 116 -4.29 -14.98 13.22
CA ALA A 116 -5.62 -15.02 12.62
C ALA A 116 -5.77 -14.13 11.38
N LEU A 117 -5.04 -13.01 11.31
CA LEU A 117 -5.02 -12.13 10.16
C LEU A 117 -4.14 -12.65 9.01
N GLU A 118 -3.13 -13.46 9.31
CA GLU A 118 -2.14 -13.87 8.34
C GLU A 118 -2.72 -14.89 7.34
N PHE A 119 -2.58 -14.58 6.05
CA PHE A 119 -2.86 -15.49 4.96
C PHE A 119 -1.67 -16.43 4.73
N GLY A 120 -1.98 -17.72 4.56
CA GLY A 120 -1.04 -18.77 4.20
C GLY A 120 -1.01 -19.00 2.70
N ILE A 121 -0.34 -20.08 2.28
CA ILE A 121 -0.18 -20.43 0.87
C ILE A 121 -1.51 -20.55 0.13
N LYS A 122 -2.51 -21.20 0.75
CA LYS A 122 -3.82 -21.41 0.13
C LYS A 122 -4.55 -20.10 -0.15
N GLU A 123 -4.57 -19.19 0.82
CA GLU A 123 -5.24 -17.92 0.65
C GLU A 123 -4.54 -17.05 -0.40
N TYR A 124 -3.21 -17.10 -0.47
CA TYR A 124 -2.45 -16.42 -1.52
C TYR A 124 -2.61 -17.06 -2.90
N ASP A 125 -2.70 -18.39 -3.02
CA ASP A 125 -2.98 -19.07 -4.29
C ASP A 125 -4.35 -18.65 -4.85
N ILE A 126 -5.37 -18.61 -3.99
CA ILE A 126 -6.71 -18.12 -4.37
C ILE A 126 -6.66 -16.64 -4.74
N THR A 127 -5.90 -15.84 -3.99
CA THR A 127 -5.72 -14.41 -4.28
C THR A 127 -5.02 -14.18 -5.62
N ASP A 128 -3.97 -14.96 -5.94
CA ASP A 128 -3.22 -14.90 -7.19
C ASP A 128 -4.12 -15.23 -8.38
N LEU A 129 -4.86 -16.34 -8.30
CA LEU A 129 -5.82 -16.75 -9.32
C LEU A 129 -6.90 -15.67 -9.51
N TYR A 130 -7.50 -15.18 -8.43
CA TYR A 130 -8.58 -14.19 -8.51
C TYR A 130 -8.10 -12.85 -9.10
N CYS A 131 -6.92 -12.37 -8.71
CA CYS A 131 -6.33 -11.17 -9.30
C CYS A 131 -6.05 -11.36 -10.80
N GLY A 132 -5.58 -12.55 -11.19
CA GLY A 132 -5.39 -12.94 -12.59
C GLY A 132 -6.70 -12.92 -13.39
N GLU A 133 -7.78 -13.50 -12.87
CA GLU A 133 -9.12 -13.47 -13.47
C GLU A 133 -9.66 -12.04 -13.64
N LYS A 134 -9.39 -11.17 -12.66
CA LYS A 134 -9.81 -9.76 -12.69
C LYS A 134 -8.90 -8.86 -13.52
N GLY A 135 -7.74 -9.37 -13.96
CA GLY A 135 -6.76 -8.59 -14.72
C GLY A 135 -6.09 -7.48 -13.92
N ILE A 136 -6.01 -7.60 -12.59
CA ILE A 136 -5.35 -6.63 -11.71
C ILE A 136 -4.02 -7.19 -11.19
N MET A 137 -2.99 -6.36 -11.17
CA MET A 137 -1.72 -6.74 -10.57
C MET A 137 -1.87 -6.85 -9.05
N TRP A 138 -1.19 -7.82 -8.45
CA TRP A 138 -1.05 -7.88 -7.00
C TRP A 138 0.40 -8.06 -6.59
N PHE A 139 0.72 -7.59 -5.39
CA PHE A 139 1.97 -7.83 -4.70
C PHE A 139 1.77 -7.69 -3.20
N ALA A 140 2.84 -7.87 -2.41
CA ALA A 140 2.75 -7.73 -0.96
C ALA A 140 3.96 -7.03 -0.35
N SER A 141 3.73 -6.34 0.77
CA SER A 141 4.80 -5.93 1.67
C SER A 141 5.34 -7.14 2.42
N SER A 142 6.62 -7.43 2.25
CA SER A 142 7.31 -8.50 3.01
C SER A 142 7.96 -7.91 4.24
N TRP A 143 7.65 -8.45 5.42
CA TRP A 143 8.15 -7.92 6.70
C TRP A 143 9.42 -8.60 7.22
N ASP A 144 9.80 -9.71 6.61
CA ASP A 144 10.94 -10.54 6.98
C ASP A 144 11.47 -11.32 5.76
N GLY A 145 12.62 -11.99 5.91
CA GLY A 145 13.26 -12.70 4.81
C GLY A 145 12.45 -13.90 4.28
N LEU A 146 11.67 -14.57 5.14
CA LEU A 146 10.86 -15.72 4.73
C LEU A 146 9.60 -15.24 4.00
N SER A 147 8.97 -14.15 4.45
CA SER A 147 7.88 -13.53 3.70
C SER A 147 8.33 -13.01 2.34
N ALA A 148 9.54 -12.42 2.24
CA ALA A 148 10.11 -12.01 0.96
C ALA A 148 10.33 -13.19 0.01
N HIS A 149 10.83 -14.32 0.52
CA HIS A 149 10.97 -15.55 -0.26
C HIS A 149 9.61 -16.10 -0.71
N PHE A 150 8.64 -16.17 0.20
CA PHE A 150 7.27 -16.62 -0.06
C PHE A 150 6.62 -15.81 -1.20
N VAL A 151 6.64 -14.48 -1.09
CA VAL A 151 6.04 -13.59 -2.09
C VAL A 151 6.76 -13.71 -3.43
N ASN A 152 8.08 -13.93 -3.42
CA ASN A 152 8.86 -14.15 -4.64
C ASN A 152 8.56 -15.49 -5.34
N GLY A 153 7.90 -16.44 -4.67
CA GLY A 153 7.40 -17.67 -5.28
C GLY A 153 6.28 -17.42 -6.31
N TYR A 154 5.61 -16.26 -6.22
CA TYR A 154 4.59 -15.83 -7.18
C TYR A 154 5.18 -14.90 -8.25
N ASN A 155 4.44 -14.74 -9.36
CA ASN A 155 4.81 -13.84 -10.45
C ASN A 155 4.46 -12.36 -10.15
N VAL A 156 4.76 -11.88 -8.93
CA VAL A 156 4.52 -10.49 -8.55
C VAL A 156 5.38 -9.52 -9.36
N PRO A 157 4.87 -8.32 -9.73
CA PRO A 157 5.58 -7.38 -10.60
C PRO A 157 6.67 -6.58 -9.88
N CYS A 158 6.61 -6.50 -8.54
CA CYS A 158 7.54 -5.75 -7.71
C CYS A 158 7.49 -6.24 -6.25
N HIS A 159 8.48 -5.86 -5.46
CA HIS A 159 8.49 -6.02 -4.01
C HIS A 159 8.22 -4.70 -3.31
N LYS A 160 7.52 -4.74 -2.17
CA LYS A 160 7.32 -3.59 -1.30
C LYS A 160 8.03 -3.78 0.03
N ILE A 161 8.79 -2.76 0.44
CA ILE A 161 9.34 -2.64 1.79
C ILE A 161 8.46 -1.65 2.56
N ALA A 162 7.89 -2.14 3.66
CA ALA A 162 7.13 -1.30 4.59
C ALA A 162 8.06 -0.34 5.36
N SER A 163 7.54 0.81 5.78
CA SER A 163 8.29 1.83 6.52
C SER A 163 9.01 1.25 7.76
N ALA A 164 8.35 0.37 8.50
CA ALA A 164 8.91 -0.29 9.69
C ALA A 164 10.12 -1.20 9.37
N CYS A 165 10.26 -1.63 8.12
CA CYS A 165 11.31 -2.54 7.66
C CYS A 165 12.47 -1.79 6.99
N LEU A 166 12.42 -0.46 6.87
CA LEU A 166 13.44 0.33 6.16
C LEU A 166 14.84 0.15 6.76
N THR A 167 14.93 -0.07 8.08
CA THR A 167 16.20 -0.27 8.78
C THR A 167 16.67 -1.74 8.82
N HIS A 168 15.90 -2.67 8.24
CA HIS A 168 16.22 -4.10 8.24
C HIS A 168 17.16 -4.46 7.08
N ALA A 169 18.46 -4.18 7.24
CA ALA A 169 19.46 -4.31 6.18
C ALA A 169 19.48 -5.70 5.49
N ASP A 170 19.32 -6.79 6.25
CA ASP A 170 19.32 -8.14 5.67
C ASP A 170 18.08 -8.43 4.82
N LEU A 171 16.92 -7.89 5.21
CA LEU A 171 15.70 -7.96 4.39
C LEU A 171 15.88 -7.16 3.10
N LEU A 172 16.42 -5.94 3.18
CA LEU A 172 16.68 -5.11 1.99
C LEU A 172 17.59 -5.83 0.99
N LYS A 173 18.68 -6.45 1.46
CA LYS A 173 19.59 -7.24 0.62
C LYS A 173 18.89 -8.42 -0.04
N ARG A 174 18.08 -9.17 0.72
CA ARG A 174 17.32 -10.32 0.21
C ARG A 174 16.30 -9.90 -0.85
N VAL A 175 15.51 -8.86 -0.56
CA VAL A 175 14.54 -8.33 -1.52
C VAL A 175 15.23 -7.84 -2.78
N ARG A 176 16.38 -7.15 -2.65
CA ARG A 176 17.12 -6.71 -3.84
C ARG A 176 17.67 -7.86 -4.66
N SER A 177 18.12 -8.94 -4.02
CA SER A 177 18.64 -10.12 -4.73
C SER A 177 17.62 -10.84 -5.60
N ASN A 178 16.31 -10.56 -5.41
CA ASN A 178 15.24 -11.10 -6.25
C ASN A 178 15.23 -10.48 -7.66
N GLY A 179 15.94 -9.37 -7.89
CA GLY A 179 16.07 -8.75 -9.23
C GLY A 179 14.79 -8.09 -9.77
N LYS A 180 13.77 -7.91 -8.94
CA LYS A 180 12.53 -7.21 -9.29
C LYS A 180 12.56 -5.77 -8.78
N PRO A 181 11.74 -4.86 -9.37
CA PRO A 181 11.56 -3.52 -8.85
C PRO A 181 11.15 -3.49 -7.37
N VAL A 182 11.60 -2.45 -6.67
CA VAL A 182 11.35 -2.26 -5.23
C VAL A 182 10.65 -0.93 -4.99
N ILE A 183 9.55 -0.98 -4.24
CA ILE A 183 8.91 0.20 -3.67
C ILE A 183 9.33 0.27 -2.19
N LEU A 184 9.87 1.41 -1.75
CA LEU A 184 10.32 1.64 -0.37
C LEU A 184 9.52 2.79 0.25
N SER A 185 8.72 2.51 1.29
CA SER A 185 8.12 3.58 2.09
C SER A 185 9.07 4.09 3.18
N THR A 186 9.01 5.38 3.50
CA THR A 186 10.00 6.04 4.40
C THR A 186 9.42 6.58 5.71
N GLY A 187 8.25 6.10 6.13
CA GLY A 187 7.60 6.60 7.36
C GLY A 187 8.43 6.35 8.61
N GLY A 188 8.47 7.33 9.51
CA GLY A 188 9.22 7.23 10.78
C GLY A 188 10.74 7.12 10.62
N SER A 189 11.29 7.40 9.44
CA SER A 189 12.72 7.28 9.14
C SER A 189 13.39 8.64 8.98
N THR A 190 14.63 8.77 9.46
CA THR A 190 15.47 9.94 9.19
C THR A 190 16.04 9.90 7.77
N MET A 191 16.49 11.04 7.24
CA MET A 191 17.12 11.10 5.92
C MET A 191 18.36 10.19 5.83
N ASP A 192 19.14 10.08 6.90
CA ASP A 192 20.31 9.20 6.97
C ASP A 192 19.93 7.71 6.88
N GLN A 193 18.82 7.31 7.51
CA GLN A 193 18.30 5.95 7.41
C GLN A 193 17.82 5.65 5.99
N ILE A 194 17.11 6.59 5.37
CA ILE A 194 16.65 6.47 3.98
C ILE A 194 17.86 6.33 3.05
N GLU A 195 18.89 7.15 3.21
CA GLU A 195 20.12 7.08 2.41
C GLU A 195 20.83 5.72 2.56
N LYS A 196 20.93 5.18 3.78
CA LYS A 196 21.47 3.83 4.01
C LYS A 196 20.64 2.75 3.31
N ALA A 197 19.31 2.83 3.36
CA ALA A 197 18.43 1.89 2.67
C ALA A 197 18.59 1.96 1.15
N VAL A 198 18.63 3.17 0.58
CA VAL A 198 18.87 3.38 -0.86
C VAL A 198 20.25 2.86 -1.27
N ASN A 199 21.29 3.01 -0.44
CA ASN A 199 22.62 2.46 -0.73
C ASN A 199 22.63 0.93 -0.78
N ILE A 200 21.78 0.26 0.01
CA ILE A 200 21.64 -1.20 -0.01
C ILE A 200 20.83 -1.66 -1.23
N LEU A 201 19.73 -0.98 -1.53
CA LEU A 201 18.81 -1.36 -2.62
C LEU A 201 19.33 -0.95 -4.01
N GLY A 202 20.21 0.05 -4.07
CA GLY A 202 20.54 0.71 -5.33
C GLY A 202 19.42 1.63 -5.83
N ARG A 203 19.73 2.45 -6.83
CA ARG A 203 18.77 3.42 -7.40
C ARG A 203 17.99 2.87 -8.61
N GLU A 204 18.53 1.85 -9.26
CA GLU A 204 17.90 1.20 -10.40
C GLU A 204 16.70 0.37 -9.95
N ASP A 205 15.59 0.49 -10.66
CA ASP A 205 14.31 -0.14 -10.33
C ASP A 205 13.80 0.13 -8.90
N LEU A 206 14.21 1.26 -8.31
CA LEU A 206 13.74 1.71 -7.00
C LEU A 206 12.70 2.81 -7.15
N ILE A 207 11.65 2.77 -6.33
CA ILE A 207 10.68 3.85 -6.13
C ILE A 207 10.61 4.16 -4.64
N ILE A 208 10.64 5.45 -4.26
CA ILE A 208 10.58 5.88 -2.86
C ILE A 208 9.23 6.53 -2.58
N LEU A 209 8.55 6.14 -1.50
CA LEU A 209 7.31 6.78 -1.08
C LEU A 209 7.54 7.63 0.15
N HIS A 210 7.22 8.93 0.04
CA HIS A 210 6.96 9.75 1.23
C HIS A 210 5.81 9.13 2.01
N CYS A 211 5.95 9.06 3.33
CA CYS A 211 4.98 8.41 4.21
C CYS A 211 5.13 8.96 5.63
N VAL A 212 4.01 9.06 6.34
CA VAL A 212 3.98 9.25 7.80
C VAL A 212 3.27 8.05 8.40
N ALA A 213 3.94 7.31 9.29
CA ALA A 213 3.45 6.04 9.84
C ALA A 213 2.51 6.26 11.05
N ASN A 214 1.47 7.07 10.86
CA ASN A 214 0.43 7.39 11.85
C ASN A 214 -0.96 7.11 11.23
N TYR A 215 -1.89 6.49 11.96
CA TYR A 215 -3.11 5.89 11.40
C TYR A 215 -4.34 6.24 12.27
N PRO A 216 -5.21 7.20 11.87
CA PRO A 216 -5.03 8.12 10.76
C PRO A 216 -4.00 9.22 11.06
N CYS A 217 -3.28 9.65 10.03
CA CYS A 217 -2.33 10.76 10.13
C CYS A 217 -3.08 12.11 10.06
N PRO A 218 -2.91 13.03 11.02
CA PRO A 218 -3.52 14.35 10.96
C PRO A 218 -2.83 15.25 9.93
N ASP A 219 -3.59 16.15 9.30
CA ASP A 219 -3.13 16.96 8.15
C ASP A 219 -1.81 17.73 8.39
N HIS A 220 -1.63 18.27 9.60
CA HIS A 220 -0.45 19.06 9.95
C HIS A 220 0.84 18.23 10.07
N GLU A 221 0.74 16.90 10.17
CA GLU A 221 1.89 15.98 10.18
C GLU A 221 2.27 15.49 8.78
N LEU A 222 1.37 15.58 7.79
CA LEU A 222 1.57 14.95 6.46
C LEU A 222 2.80 15.45 5.73
N ASN A 223 3.11 16.74 5.83
CA ASN A 223 4.32 17.36 5.29
C ASN A 223 4.63 16.95 3.83
N LEU A 224 3.65 17.12 2.93
CA LEU A 224 3.74 16.66 1.53
C LEU A 224 4.91 17.26 0.74
N LEU A 225 5.43 18.42 1.14
CA LEU A 225 6.63 19.03 0.52
C LEU A 225 7.88 18.14 0.63
N THR A 226 7.88 17.13 1.52
CA THR A 226 8.92 16.09 1.59
C THR A 226 9.06 15.32 0.28
N ILE A 227 8.00 15.22 -0.54
CA ILE A 227 8.07 14.64 -1.88
C ILE A 227 9.14 15.37 -2.71
N ASN A 228 9.19 16.71 -2.66
CA ASN A 228 10.20 17.50 -3.36
C ASN A 228 11.59 17.28 -2.78
N THR A 229 11.71 17.21 -1.46
CA THR A 229 12.97 16.93 -0.77
C THR A 229 13.55 15.59 -1.20
N LEU A 230 12.74 14.52 -1.25
CA LEU A 230 13.17 13.19 -1.68
C LEU A 230 13.58 13.19 -3.16
N ARG A 231 12.82 13.87 -4.03
CA ARG A 231 13.17 14.01 -5.46
C ARG A 231 14.51 14.71 -5.67
N GLN A 232 14.81 15.73 -4.86
CA GLN A 232 16.08 16.46 -4.92
C GLN A 232 17.24 15.62 -4.36
N LYS A 233 17.03 14.91 -3.26
CA LYS A 233 18.05 14.07 -2.61
C LYS A 233 18.40 12.82 -3.44
N PHE A 234 17.41 12.22 -4.10
CA PHE A 234 17.56 10.99 -4.89
C PHE A 234 17.23 11.22 -6.37
N PRO A 235 18.01 12.05 -7.09
CA PRO A 235 17.73 12.34 -8.49
C PRO A 235 17.78 11.05 -9.33
N GLY A 236 16.80 10.91 -10.22
CA GLY A 236 16.64 9.71 -11.06
C GLY A 236 15.75 8.63 -10.45
N VAL A 237 15.48 8.66 -9.14
CA VAL A 237 14.57 7.71 -8.48
C VAL A 237 13.15 8.29 -8.49
N PRO A 238 12.14 7.60 -9.04
CA PRO A 238 10.75 8.04 -8.93
C PRO A 238 10.31 8.15 -7.46
N VAL A 239 9.55 9.19 -7.15
CA VAL A 239 9.01 9.43 -5.81
C VAL A 239 7.49 9.42 -5.87
N GLY A 240 6.88 8.77 -4.89
CA GLY A 240 5.43 8.78 -4.69
C GLY A 240 5.04 9.06 -3.25
N TYR A 241 3.82 8.68 -2.91
CA TYR A 241 3.21 8.96 -1.61
C TYR A 241 2.41 7.76 -1.11
N SER A 242 2.62 7.38 0.15
CA SER A 242 1.89 6.35 0.89
C SER A 242 1.12 7.05 2.01
N GLY A 243 -0.19 7.18 1.83
CA GLY A 243 -1.04 7.99 2.68
C GLY A 243 -1.82 7.20 3.72
N HIS A 244 -1.93 7.78 4.91
CA HIS A 244 -2.72 7.28 6.03
C HIS A 244 -3.64 8.37 6.60
N GLU A 245 -3.83 9.46 5.86
CA GLU A 245 -4.73 10.56 6.19
C GLU A 245 -6.21 10.20 6.04
N LEU A 246 -7.11 11.06 6.52
CA LEU A 246 -8.52 10.99 6.14
C LEU A 246 -8.78 11.74 4.82
N GLY A 247 -9.78 11.29 4.07
CA GLY A 247 -10.17 11.91 2.81
C GLY A 247 -9.13 11.77 1.69
N VAL A 248 -9.40 12.45 0.57
CA VAL A 248 -8.69 12.26 -0.70
C VAL A 248 -7.78 13.43 -1.08
N LEU A 249 -7.97 14.61 -0.48
CA LEU A 249 -7.28 15.84 -0.86
C LEU A 249 -5.74 15.70 -0.78
N PRO A 250 -5.15 15.14 0.30
CA PRO A 250 -3.69 15.06 0.38
C PRO A 250 -3.08 14.13 -0.67
N SER A 251 -3.76 13.05 -1.03
CA SER A 251 -3.33 12.14 -2.10
C SER A 251 -3.35 12.83 -3.48
N VAL A 252 -4.36 13.65 -3.77
CA VAL A 252 -4.43 14.45 -5.00
C VAL A 252 -3.37 15.55 -5.01
N ALA A 253 -3.16 16.21 -3.87
CA ALA A 253 -2.11 17.23 -3.71
C ALA A 253 -0.70 16.64 -3.86
N ALA A 254 -0.48 15.41 -3.40
CA ALA A 254 0.78 14.70 -3.60
C ALA A 254 1.09 14.51 -5.10
N VAL A 255 0.09 14.16 -5.92
CA VAL A 255 0.25 14.08 -7.39
C VAL A 255 0.61 15.44 -7.98
N ALA A 256 -0.05 16.52 -7.53
CA ALA A 256 0.29 17.88 -7.96
C ALA A 256 1.74 18.29 -7.61
N LEU A 257 2.28 17.76 -6.50
CA LEU A 257 3.68 17.91 -6.09
C LEU A 257 4.65 16.93 -6.80
N GLY A 258 4.13 16.11 -7.72
CA GLY A 258 4.92 15.21 -8.56
C GLY A 258 5.08 13.79 -8.00
N ALA A 259 4.21 13.34 -7.09
CA ALA A 259 4.11 11.93 -6.75
C ALA A 259 3.64 11.11 -7.96
N CYS A 260 4.45 10.15 -8.39
CA CYS A 260 4.15 9.27 -9.53
C CYS A 260 3.44 7.97 -9.16
N ILE A 261 3.28 7.71 -7.87
CA ILE A 261 2.53 6.59 -7.31
C ILE A 261 1.83 7.04 -6.03
N ILE A 262 0.58 6.63 -5.87
CA ILE A 262 -0.24 6.84 -4.67
C ILE A 262 -0.61 5.46 -4.11
N GLU A 263 -0.31 5.26 -2.83
CA GLU A 263 -0.74 4.08 -2.07
C GLU A 263 -1.67 4.53 -0.94
N ARG A 264 -2.89 3.98 -0.90
CA ARG A 264 -3.87 4.23 0.16
C ARG A 264 -4.53 2.93 0.58
N HIS A 265 -4.79 2.78 1.88
CA HIS A 265 -5.56 1.65 2.38
C HIS A 265 -7.01 1.71 1.87
N ILE A 266 -7.55 0.54 1.53
CA ILE A 266 -8.96 0.37 1.16
C ILE A 266 -9.67 -0.55 2.16
N THR A 267 -10.90 -0.22 2.49
CA THR A 267 -11.78 -1.07 3.30
C THR A 267 -13.18 -1.11 2.69
N LEU A 268 -14.00 -2.08 3.11
CA LEU A 268 -15.43 -2.11 2.78
C LEU A 268 -16.18 -1.10 3.64
N PHE A 269 -15.90 -1.10 4.94
CA PHE A 269 -16.49 -0.18 5.92
C PHE A 269 -15.47 0.12 7.02
N ARG A 270 -15.35 1.40 7.41
CA ARG A 270 -14.39 1.83 8.44
C ARG A 270 -14.70 1.31 9.85
N ASP A 271 -15.94 0.90 10.10
CA ASP A 271 -16.40 0.37 11.38
C ASP A 271 -16.03 -1.12 11.59
N MET A 272 -15.51 -1.78 10.54
CA MET A 272 -14.99 -3.13 10.65
C MET A 272 -13.85 -3.20 11.69
N PRO A 273 -13.66 -4.35 12.35
CA PRO A 273 -12.52 -4.55 13.23
C PRO A 273 -11.19 -4.42 12.47
N GLY A 274 -10.20 -3.77 13.08
CA GLY A 274 -8.84 -3.68 12.54
C GLY A 274 -8.15 -2.35 12.83
N SER A 275 -6.82 -2.34 12.92
CA SER A 275 -6.05 -1.12 13.22
C SER A 275 -6.05 -0.10 12.09
N ASP A 276 -6.15 -0.58 10.85
CA ASP A 276 -5.93 0.25 9.67
C ASP A 276 -7.26 0.74 9.06
N GLN A 277 -8.39 0.23 9.57
CA GLN A 277 -9.74 0.46 9.04
C GLN A 277 -10.12 1.95 9.09
N SER A 278 -9.82 2.61 10.21
CA SER A 278 -10.15 4.03 10.41
C SER A 278 -9.40 4.97 9.45
N ALA A 279 -8.19 4.61 9.02
CA ALA A 279 -7.38 5.36 8.06
C ALA A 279 -7.65 4.97 6.59
N SER A 280 -8.42 3.92 6.37
CA SER A 280 -8.74 3.38 5.04
C SER A 280 -9.81 4.23 4.34
N LEU A 281 -9.79 4.20 3.02
CA LEU A 281 -10.87 4.74 2.19
C LEU A 281 -11.91 3.65 1.92
N GLU A 282 -13.18 4.00 2.03
CA GLU A 282 -14.26 3.13 1.56
C GLU A 282 -14.34 3.15 0.02
N PRO A 283 -15.04 2.20 -0.64
CA PRO A 283 -14.97 2.04 -2.09
C PRO A 283 -15.36 3.29 -2.88
N SER A 284 -16.34 4.06 -2.39
CA SER A 284 -16.78 5.31 -3.03
C SER A 284 -15.73 6.41 -2.95
N GLU A 285 -15.05 6.53 -1.81
CA GLU A 285 -13.97 7.50 -1.59
C GLU A 285 -12.71 7.12 -2.37
N PHE A 286 -12.38 5.82 -2.42
CA PHE A 286 -11.24 5.32 -3.18
C PHE A 286 -11.44 5.56 -4.69
N ARG A 287 -12.64 5.30 -5.21
CA ARG A 287 -13.02 5.66 -6.59
C ARG A 287 -12.90 7.17 -6.83
N ARG A 288 -13.42 7.99 -5.92
CA ARG A 288 -13.30 9.46 -6.00
C ARG A 288 -11.85 9.91 -6.02
N MET A 289 -10.98 9.31 -5.20
CA MET A 289 -9.55 9.62 -5.20
C MET A 289 -8.93 9.38 -6.57
N ILE A 290 -9.19 8.23 -7.20
CA ILE A 290 -8.66 7.92 -8.53
C ILE A 290 -9.20 8.92 -9.57
N GLN A 291 -10.50 9.23 -9.54
CA GLN A 291 -11.10 10.21 -10.44
C GLN A 291 -10.45 11.60 -10.30
N GLU A 292 -10.23 12.07 -9.08
CA GLU A 292 -9.58 13.36 -8.84
C GLU A 292 -8.08 13.34 -9.20
N ILE A 293 -7.39 12.20 -9.05
CA ILE A 293 -6.02 12.02 -9.56
C ILE A 293 -5.99 12.15 -11.09
N ARG A 294 -6.86 11.44 -11.82
CA ARG A 294 -6.92 11.53 -13.29
C ARG A 294 -7.32 12.92 -13.77
N ARG A 295 -8.20 13.59 -13.04
CA ARG A 295 -8.55 14.98 -13.30
C ARG A 295 -7.36 15.91 -13.04
N MET A 296 -6.62 15.71 -11.95
CA MET A 296 -5.43 16.51 -11.62
C MET A 296 -4.37 16.40 -12.72
N GLU A 297 -4.13 15.21 -13.26
CA GLU A 297 -3.22 15.01 -14.40
C GLU A 297 -3.59 15.87 -15.63
N THR A 298 -4.89 16.10 -15.84
CA THR A 298 -5.37 17.01 -16.90
C THR A 298 -5.22 18.48 -16.49
N VAL A 299 -5.62 18.82 -15.25
CA VAL A 299 -5.63 20.21 -14.74
C VAL A 299 -4.23 20.81 -14.64
N MET A 300 -3.21 20.00 -14.35
CA MET A 300 -1.82 20.45 -14.29
C MET A 300 -1.31 20.99 -15.64
N GLY A 301 -1.81 20.44 -16.75
CA GLY A 301 -1.37 20.81 -18.09
C GLY A 301 0.13 20.58 -18.31
N ASP A 302 0.71 21.33 -19.24
CA ASP A 302 2.13 21.23 -19.61
C ASP A 302 2.98 22.41 -19.09
N GLY A 303 2.38 23.31 -18.31
CA GLY A 303 3.05 24.48 -17.73
C GLY A 303 3.38 25.61 -18.72
N VAL A 304 3.00 25.51 -20.01
CA VAL A 304 3.29 26.55 -21.00
C VAL A 304 2.11 27.54 -21.09
N LYS A 305 2.38 28.82 -20.82
CA LYS A 305 1.36 29.88 -20.93
C LYS A 305 0.96 30.09 -22.39
N ARG A 306 -0.34 30.00 -22.65
CA ARG A 306 -0.95 30.22 -23.97
C ARG A 306 -2.18 31.12 -23.87
N VAL A 307 -2.64 31.59 -25.02
CA VAL A 307 -3.98 32.16 -25.22
C VAL A 307 -4.81 31.10 -25.92
N TRP A 308 -5.96 30.76 -25.34
CA TRP A 308 -6.89 29.82 -25.96
C TRP A 308 -7.81 30.52 -26.95
N ASP A 309 -8.25 29.81 -28.00
CA ASP A 309 -9.19 30.35 -28.99
C ASP A 309 -10.49 30.83 -28.32
N SER A 310 -10.91 30.19 -27.23
CA SER A 310 -12.05 30.60 -26.42
C SER A 310 -11.86 31.94 -25.68
N GLU A 311 -10.61 32.36 -25.45
CA GLU A 311 -10.31 33.65 -24.85
C GLU A 311 -10.34 34.78 -25.90
N VAL A 312 -10.09 34.49 -27.18
CA VAL A 312 -9.91 35.51 -28.24
C VAL A 312 -11.09 36.48 -28.34
N PRO A 313 -12.38 36.06 -28.35
CA PRO A 313 -13.50 36.99 -28.43
C PRO A 313 -13.60 37.92 -27.21
N VAL A 314 -13.35 37.38 -26.02
CA VAL A 314 -13.35 38.16 -24.76
C VAL A 314 -12.19 39.15 -24.76
N MET A 315 -11.02 38.71 -25.24
CA MET A 315 -9.84 39.56 -25.39
C MET A 315 -10.10 40.71 -26.36
N GLN A 316 -10.67 40.45 -27.54
CA GLN A 316 -11.00 41.49 -28.52
C GLN A 316 -12.03 42.50 -27.99
N LYS A 317 -12.96 42.05 -27.13
CA LYS A 317 -13.98 42.89 -26.51
C LYS A 317 -13.44 43.76 -25.38
N LEU A 318 -12.63 43.20 -24.49
CA LEU A 318 -12.28 43.80 -23.20
C LEU A 318 -10.85 44.35 -23.11
N ARG A 319 -9.91 43.81 -23.89
CA ARG A 319 -8.53 44.34 -23.88
C ARG A 319 -8.49 45.66 -24.63
N ARG A 320 -7.70 46.59 -24.10
CA ARG A 320 -7.42 47.85 -24.80
C ARG A 320 -6.72 47.52 -26.13
N LYS A 321 -7.19 48.12 -27.21
CA LYS A 321 -6.59 47.97 -28.55
C LYS A 321 -5.24 48.70 -28.66
N VAL A 322 -5.01 49.68 -27.78
CA VAL A 322 -3.75 50.41 -27.61
C VAL A 322 -3.53 50.60 -26.11
N ASP A 323 -2.54 49.91 -25.52
CA ASP A 323 -1.54 50.40 -24.56
C ASP A 323 -0.51 49.30 -24.20
N PHE A 324 0.78 49.64 -24.34
CA PHE A 324 2.00 48.84 -24.65
C PHE A 324 1.97 47.93 -25.89
#